data_AF-A0A258JPW2-F1
#
_entry.id   AF-A0A258JPW2-F1
#
_cell.length_a   1.000
_cell.length_b   1.000
_cell.length_c   1.000
_cell.angle_alpha   90.00
_cell.angle_beta   90.00
_cell.angle_gamma   90.00
#
_symmetry.space_group_name_H-M   'P 1'
#
loop_
_entity.id
_entity.type
_entity.pdbx_description
1 polymer ?
#
loop_
_entity_poly.entity_id
_entity_poly.type
_entity_poly.pdbx_seq_one_letter_code
_entity_poly.pdbx_strand_id
1 'polypeptide(L)' 'MPIAVLSDRAVLTVAGADARHFLHNVVTCNVETLEAGAARFGALLAPQGKILADFFVYDAG' A
#
# COMPACT_ATOMS: atom_id res chain seq x y z
N MET A 1 1.22 -9.96 -26.43
CA MET A 1 0.89 -10.07 -24.98
C MET A 1 -0.54 -9.60 -24.82
N PRO A 2 -1.48 -10.43 -24.35
CA PRO A 2 -2.86 -9.99 -24.16
C PRO A 2 -2.93 -8.94 -23.05
N ILE A 3 -3.77 -7.92 -23.22
CA ILE A 3 -4.06 -6.92 -22.20
C ILE A 3 -5.26 -7.44 -21.38
N ALA A 4 -5.13 -7.42 -20.05
CA ALA A 4 -6.21 -7.74 -19.13
C ALA A 4 -6.63 -6.48 -18.39
N VAL A 5 -7.92 -6.14 -18.43
CA VAL A 5 -8.49 -5.04 -17.65
C VAL A 5 -8.84 -5.55 -16.26
N LEU A 6 -8.31 -4.90 -15.22
CA LEU A 6 -8.53 -5.26 -13.81
C LEU A 6 -9.41 -4.18 -13.16
N SER A 7 -10.70 -4.17 -13.49
CA SER A 7 -11.66 -3.13 -13.07
C SER A 7 -11.94 -3.11 -11.56
N ASP A 8 -11.55 -4.16 -10.86
CA ASP A 8 -11.65 -4.33 -9.41
C ASP A 8 -10.47 -3.71 -8.63
N ARG A 9 -9.42 -3.27 -9.34
CA ARG A 9 -8.23 -2.64 -8.74
C ARG A 9 -8.27 -1.13 -8.90
N ALA A 10 -7.83 -0.43 -7.86
CA ALA A 10 -7.66 1.01 -7.86
C ALA A 10 -6.25 1.39 -7.42
N VAL A 11 -5.77 2.55 -7.90
CA VAL A 11 -4.54 3.17 -7.42
C VAL A 11 -4.92 4.33 -6.51
N LEU A 12 -4.41 4.31 -5.29
CA LEU A 12 -4.64 5.36 -4.30
C LEU A 12 -3.32 6.09 -4.05
N THR A 13 -3.36 7.43 -4.03
CA THR A 13 -2.21 8.26 -3.63
C THR A 13 -2.47 8.83 -2.24
N VAL A 14 -1.49 8.69 -1.36
CA VAL A 14 -1.49 9.28 -0.02
C VAL A 14 -0.35 10.30 0.02
N ALA A 15 -0.67 11.56 0.33
CA ALA A 15 0.28 12.67 0.27
C ALA A 15 0.26 13.50 1.56
N GLY A 16 1.30 14.31 1.75
CA GLY A 16 1.52 15.13 2.94
C GLY A 16 2.73 14.67 3.76
N ALA A 17 3.21 15.54 4.66
CA ALA A 17 4.40 15.29 5.46
C ALA A 17 4.32 13.99 6.28
N ASP A 18 3.11 13.63 6.73
CA ASP A 18 2.86 12.48 7.60
C ASP A 18 2.43 11.20 6.85
N ALA A 19 2.39 11.21 5.52
CA ALA A 19 1.85 10.08 4.73
C ALA A 19 2.54 8.75 5.06
N ARG A 20 3.88 8.76 5.15
CA ARG A 20 4.69 7.58 5.48
C ARG A 20 4.39 7.07 6.90
N HIS A 21 4.35 7.97 7.88
CA HIS A 21 4.05 7.62 9.27
C HIS A 21 2.62 7.08 9.41
N PHE A 22 1.64 7.72 8.76
CA PHE A 22 0.26 7.24 8.73
C PHE A 22 0.18 5.82 8.15
N LEU A 23 0.76 5.58 6.98
CA LEU A 23 0.74 4.27 6.33
C LEU A 23 1.41 3.21 7.20
N HIS A 24 2.56 3.49 7.81
CA HIS A 24 3.27 2.54 8.67
C HIS A 24 2.42 2.04 9.85
N ASN A 25 1.53 2.88 10.36
CA ASN A 25 0.66 2.56 11.50
C ASN A 25 -0.61 1.76 11.13
N VAL A 26 -0.96 1.64 9.85
CA VAL A 26 -2.23 1.03 9.42
C VAL A 26 -2.05 -0.19 8.51
N VAL A 27 -0.91 -0.32 7.83
CA VAL A 27 -0.63 -1.45 6.94
C VAL A 27 0.34 -2.45 7.57
N THR A 28 0.28 -3.70 7.13
CA THR A 28 1.11 -4.78 7.69
C THR A 28 2.59 -4.70 7.33
N CYS A 29 2.94 -4.06 6.20
CA CYS A 29 4.31 -3.95 5.75
C CYS A 29 5.02 -2.74 6.39
N ASN A 30 6.31 -2.89 6.70
CA ASN A 30 7.12 -1.75 7.13
C ASN A 30 7.23 -0.74 5.97
N VAL A 31 6.78 0.51 6.12
CA VAL A 31 6.85 1.53 5.03
C VAL A 31 8.03 2.49 5.24
N GLU A 32 8.57 2.56 6.46
CA GLU A 32 9.71 3.44 6.79
C GLU A 32 11.00 3.02 6.08
N THR A 33 11.13 1.72 5.81
CA THR A 33 12.27 1.12 5.09
C THR A 33 11.99 0.89 3.61
N LEU A 34 10.92 1.47 3.06
CA LEU A 34 10.63 1.40 1.63
C LEU A 34 11.40 2.50 0.90
N GLU A 35 12.28 2.09 -0.01
CA GLU A 35 13.08 2.99 -0.85
C GLU A 35 12.21 3.61 -1.96
N ALA A 36 12.55 4.83 -2.36
CA ALA A 36 11.91 5.51 -3.49
C ALA A 36 12.00 4.65 -4.76
N GLY A 37 10.87 4.52 -5.47
CA GLY A 37 10.74 3.67 -6.65
C GLY A 37 10.60 2.17 -6.37
N ALA A 38 10.61 1.75 -5.10
CA ALA A 38 10.36 0.35 -4.73
C ALA A 38 8.89 0.12 -4.35
N ALA A 39 8.44 -1.12 -4.50
CA ALA A 39 7.14 -1.59 -4.07
C ALA A 39 7.25 -2.68 -3.00
N ARG A 40 6.29 -2.74 -2.08
CA ARG A 40 6.17 -3.78 -1.06
C ARG A 40 4.74 -4.29 -0.99
N PHE A 41 4.60 -5.61 -0.89
CA PHE A 41 3.30 -6.23 -0.67
C PHE A 41 2.89 -6.06 0.79
N GLY A 42 1.64 -5.66 1.00
CA GLY A 42 1.07 -5.43 2.32
C GLY A 42 -0.44 -5.63 2.31
N ALA A 43 -1.03 -5.49 3.49
CA ALA A 43 -2.47 -5.60 3.68
C ALA A 43 -2.95 -4.56 4.69
N LEU A 44 -4.24 -4.22 4.60
CA LEU A 44 -4.98 -3.48 5.61
C LEU A 44 -5.79 -4.49 6.43
N LEU A 45 -5.69 -4.38 7.75
CA LEU A 45 -6.39 -5.29 8.67
C LEU A 45 -7.51 -4.58 9.42
N ALA A 46 -8.54 -5.35 9.78
CA ALA A 46 -9.47 -4.96 10.82
C ALA A 46 -8.77 -5.03 12.20
N PRO A 47 -9.30 -4.38 13.24
CA PRO A 47 -8.72 -4.45 14.59
C PRO A 47 -8.58 -5.88 15.15
N GLN A 48 -9.42 -6.81 14.68
CA GLN A 48 -9.36 -8.24 15.05
C GLN A 48 -8.35 -9.06 14.23
N GLY A 49 -7.55 -8.41 13.37
CA GLY A 49 -6.55 -9.06 12.52
C GLY A 49 -7.07 -9.64 11.20
N LYS A 50 -8.34 -9.44 10.86
CA LYS A 50 -8.91 -9.89 9.57
C LYS A 50 -8.36 -9.05 8.42
N ILE A 51 -7.91 -9.68 7.34
CA ILE A 51 -7.53 -8.97 6.10
C ILE A 51 -8.78 -8.33 5.47
N LEU A 52 -8.74 -7.01 5.31
CA LEU A 52 -9.76 -6.23 4.61
C LEU A 52 -9.42 -6.07 3.13
N ALA A 53 -8.15 -5.82 2.83
CA ALA A 53 -7.61 -5.72 1.48
C ALA A 53 -6.12 -6.02 1.47
N ASP A 54 -5.62 -6.55 0.36
CA ASP A 54 -4.21 -6.68 0.04
C ASP A 54 -3.83 -5.75 -1.13
N PHE A 55 -2.58 -5.29 -1.15
CA PHE A 55 -2.12 -4.30 -2.13
C PHE A 55 -0.59 -4.23 -2.18
N PHE A 56 -0.11 -3.51 -3.20
CA PHE A 56 1.27 -3.03 -3.23
C PHE A 56 1.31 -1.58 -2.76
N VAL A 57 2.20 -1.30 -1.80
CA VAL A 57 2.60 0.06 -1.45
C VAL A 57 3.82 0.40 -2.30
N TYR A 58 3.76 1.50 -3.04
CA TYR A 58 4.84 1.99 -3.89
C TYR A 58 5.27 3.37 -3.41
N ASP A 59 6.57 3.58 -3.22
CA ASP A 59 7.10 4.90 -2.93
C ASP A 59 7.35 5.66 -4.25
N ALA A 60 6.59 6.71 -4.48
CA ALA A 60 6.67 7.53 -5.70
C ALA A 60 7.77 8.61 -5.65
N GLY A 61 8.43 8.82 -4.51
CA GLY A 61 9.43 9.88 -4.30
C GLY A 61 8.87 11.09 -3.56
#